data_AF-A0A4R8M7Q6-F1
#
_entry.id   AF-A0A4R8M7Q6-F1
#
_cell.length_a   1.000
_cell.length_b   1.000
_cell.length_c   1.000
_cell.angle_alpha   90.00
_cell.angle_beta   90.00
_cell.angle_gamma   90.00
#
_symmetry.space_group_name_H-M   'P 1'
#
loop_
_entity.id
_entity.type
_entity.pdbx_description
1 polymer ?
#
loop_
_entity_poly.entity_id
_entity_poly.type
_entity_poly.pdbx_seq_one_letter_code
_entity_poly.pdbx_strand_id
1 'polypeptide(L)'
;MKELFEKTNFILDGGVLVLLSEYLAGRTSRGLIARPEGNDLAVLDAFGTPMNSLFLEGAAGIAGSAFPSPPLRTSFDVFSAPLSGEWPWAVRLRGMGWCFFVLLGDEPTPEIMEEMPSFAGLINLWQLHQKTAGVEERLSRLAYMVLATKNTLASVFEPMGVNYFGAFLHDVVQESLFPSRFSLLLDDGETLSLLEGEEMLLPPRKGIFARDILSPVPVRVEPQQRELLGDSVFDSLADDWSAVLPIPGGAFRLFCFLKWEKIPGEEAFNFMELLGNVASKALSLGSLREERERNISELTRRAFLLNALHEAALNFMEQTSKEDLLLQILDIFTEMAQAPRSLLVAWQPAAGGYVHFASKREGLLEKKGTFAGFPVGLLEGERQGSFSLEESKRLFAFMEVPALSSVEGLDAMNRIFPLWDGDRLTAFVAVSAPLAGTATMDLPTLEILARTASVALRKSEWDSGHLAAGKYLNLAALADWETTRARDEIRAEGGVPVVLNGPAGINVSSEQERLCRLVIRSECVTRCISEYAAPDLEEIFPPAEGWTMETEKEGIS
;
A
#
# COMPACT_ATOMS: atom_id res chain seq x y z
N MET A 1 -46.21 -41.26 -20.38
CA MET A 1 -44.87 -40.61 -20.33
C MET A 1 -44.13 -40.95 -19.03
N LYS A 2 -44.67 -40.64 -17.85
CA LYS A 2 -44.02 -40.96 -16.55
C LYS A 2 -43.70 -42.46 -16.36
N GLU A 3 -44.67 -43.33 -16.63
CA GLU A 3 -44.50 -44.78 -16.50
C GLU A 3 -43.46 -45.37 -17.48
N LEU A 4 -43.38 -44.81 -18.69
CA LEU A 4 -42.36 -45.19 -19.68
C LEU A 4 -40.96 -44.77 -19.21
N PHE A 5 -40.84 -43.56 -18.65
CA PHE A 5 -39.59 -43.04 -18.09
C PHE A 5 -39.10 -43.87 -16.90
N GLU A 6 -40.00 -44.23 -15.98
CA GLU A 6 -39.67 -45.09 -14.83
C GLU A 6 -39.21 -46.49 -15.27
N LYS A 7 -39.88 -47.09 -16.26
CA LYS A 7 -39.47 -48.37 -16.85
C LYS A 7 -38.12 -48.29 -17.57
N THR A 8 -37.85 -47.20 -18.28
CA THR A 8 -36.56 -46.99 -18.94
C THR A 8 -35.43 -46.78 -17.93
N ASN A 9 -35.63 -45.95 -16.89
CA ASN A 9 -34.61 -45.77 -15.84
C ASN A 9 -34.32 -47.07 -15.09
N PHE A 10 -35.35 -47.85 -14.75
CA PHE A 10 -35.14 -49.16 -14.12
C PHE A 10 -34.24 -50.08 -14.96
N ILE A 11 -34.43 -50.11 -16.28
CA ILE A 11 -33.58 -50.87 -17.21
C ILE A 11 -32.15 -50.31 -17.24
N LEU A 12 -32.01 -48.98 -17.33
CA LEU A 12 -30.72 -48.30 -17.44
C LEU A 12 -29.91 -48.27 -16.14
N ASP A 13 -30.53 -48.49 -14.99
CA ASP A 13 -29.88 -48.59 -13.67
C ASP A 13 -29.50 -50.05 -13.30
N GLY A 14 -29.65 -50.99 -14.24
CA GLY A 14 -29.24 -52.39 -14.05
C GLY A 14 -30.38 -53.35 -13.67
N GLY A 15 -31.64 -52.90 -13.67
CA GLY A 15 -32.82 -53.75 -13.46
C GLY A 15 -32.99 -54.86 -14.51
N VAL A 16 -32.24 -54.82 -15.61
CA VAL A 16 -32.18 -55.89 -16.62
C VAL A 16 -31.74 -57.24 -16.02
N LEU A 17 -30.82 -57.24 -15.05
CA LEU A 17 -30.36 -58.48 -14.42
C LEU A 17 -31.47 -59.10 -13.56
N VAL A 18 -32.27 -58.28 -12.89
CA VAL A 18 -33.44 -58.72 -12.12
C VAL A 18 -34.49 -59.33 -13.05
N LEU A 19 -34.79 -58.67 -14.17
CA LEU A 19 -35.74 -59.20 -15.17
C LEU A 19 -35.26 -60.52 -15.77
N LEU A 20 -33.95 -60.66 -16.02
CA LEU A 20 -33.36 -61.90 -16.52
C LEU A 20 -33.49 -63.02 -15.49
N SER A 21 -33.21 -62.72 -14.22
CA SER A 21 -33.35 -63.67 -13.11
C SER A 21 -34.80 -64.13 -12.92
N GLU A 22 -35.77 -63.22 -12.89
CA GLU A 22 -37.20 -63.53 -12.80
C GLU A 22 -37.68 -64.37 -13.99
N TYR A 23 -37.23 -64.03 -15.21
CA TYR A 23 -37.57 -64.77 -16.43
C TYR A 23 -37.06 -66.22 -16.39
N LEU A 24 -35.83 -66.43 -15.91
CA LEU A 24 -35.18 -67.74 -15.80
C LEU A 24 -35.74 -68.57 -14.64
N ALA A 25 -36.02 -67.95 -13.48
CA ALA A 25 -36.59 -68.61 -12.31
C ALA A 25 -37.97 -69.24 -12.61
N GLY A 26 -38.75 -68.64 -13.51
CA GLY A 26 -40.02 -69.20 -13.97
C GLY A 26 -39.93 -70.39 -14.92
N ARG A 27 -38.73 -70.72 -15.45
CA ARG A 27 -38.53 -71.69 -16.54
C ARG A 27 -37.45 -72.73 -16.29
N THR A 28 -36.60 -72.54 -15.28
CA THR A 28 -35.50 -73.44 -14.94
C THR A 28 -35.50 -73.74 -13.44
N SER A 29 -35.08 -74.95 -13.08
CA SER A 29 -35.11 -75.43 -11.69
C SER A 29 -34.11 -74.70 -10.79
N ARG A 30 -32.93 -74.39 -11.33
CA ARG A 30 -31.85 -73.64 -10.68
C ARG A 30 -30.90 -73.01 -11.69
N GLY A 31 -30.31 -71.89 -11.32
CA GLY A 31 -29.29 -71.21 -12.12
C GLY A 31 -28.67 -70.02 -11.41
N LEU A 32 -27.61 -69.49 -12.00
CA LEU A 32 -26.93 -68.29 -11.53
C LEU A 32 -26.48 -67.41 -12.69
N ILE A 33 -26.45 -66.11 -12.44
CA ILE A 33 -25.92 -65.10 -13.35
C ILE A 33 -24.60 -64.64 -12.76
N ALA A 34 -23.53 -64.74 -13.53
CA ALA A 34 -22.19 -64.36 -13.09
C ALA A 34 -21.43 -63.55 -14.13
N ARG A 35 -20.42 -62.83 -13.66
CA ARG A 35 -19.50 -62.04 -14.48
C ARG A 35 -18.07 -62.49 -14.19
N PRO A 36 -17.18 -62.58 -15.20
CA PRO A 36 -15.78 -62.86 -14.97
C PRO A 36 -15.11 -61.72 -14.21
N GLU A 37 -14.36 -62.08 -13.16
CA GLU A 37 -13.55 -61.17 -12.35
C GLU A 37 -12.20 -61.83 -12.06
N GLY A 38 -11.20 -61.50 -12.88
CA GLY A 38 -9.91 -62.20 -12.85
C GLY A 38 -10.05 -63.68 -13.24
N ASN A 39 -9.64 -64.57 -12.33
CA ASN A 39 -9.72 -66.03 -12.53
C ASN A 39 -11.06 -66.63 -12.04
N ASP A 40 -11.91 -65.82 -11.40
CA ASP A 40 -13.13 -66.27 -10.73
C ASP A 40 -14.38 -65.75 -11.45
N LEU A 41 -15.53 -66.35 -11.14
CA LEU A 41 -16.83 -65.81 -11.54
C LEU A 41 -17.52 -65.15 -10.35
N ALA A 42 -17.72 -63.83 -10.42
CA ALA A 42 -18.51 -63.07 -9.45
C ALA A 42 -20.00 -63.31 -9.71
N VAL A 43 -20.71 -63.79 -8.70
CA VAL A 43 -22.13 -64.13 -8.76
C VAL A 43 -22.94 -62.86 -8.54
N LEU A 44 -23.74 -62.50 -9.53
CA LEU A 44 -24.58 -61.30 -9.52
C LEU A 44 -25.97 -61.61 -9.01
N ASP A 45 -26.50 -62.77 -9.37
CA ASP A 45 -27.79 -63.25 -8.88
C ASP A 45 -27.85 -64.79 -8.97
N ALA A 46 -28.70 -65.41 -8.15
CA ALA A 46 -28.93 -66.85 -8.12
C ALA A 46 -30.39 -67.16 -7.83
N PHE A 47 -30.94 -68.15 -8.54
CA PHE A 47 -32.33 -68.57 -8.41
C PHE A 47 -32.43 -70.09 -8.27
N GLY A 48 -33.40 -70.56 -7.49
CA GLY A 48 -33.65 -71.99 -7.27
C GLY A 48 -32.58 -72.73 -6.45
N THR A 49 -31.52 -72.06 -5.97
CA THR A 49 -30.51 -72.63 -5.06
C THR A 49 -29.95 -71.55 -4.13
N PRO A 50 -29.83 -71.78 -2.81
CA PRO A 50 -29.17 -70.84 -1.92
C PRO A 50 -27.66 -70.79 -2.18
N MET A 51 -27.10 -69.59 -2.36
CA MET A 51 -25.67 -69.41 -2.58
C MET A 51 -24.92 -69.20 -1.27
N ASN A 52 -23.87 -70.01 -1.06
CA ASN A 52 -22.99 -69.92 0.11
C ASN A 52 -21.79 -68.98 -0.11
N SER A 53 -21.54 -68.55 -1.35
CA SER A 53 -20.42 -67.68 -1.75
C SER A 53 -20.84 -66.76 -2.89
N LEU A 54 -20.32 -65.53 -2.88
CA LEU A 54 -20.49 -64.55 -3.96
C LEU A 54 -19.47 -64.73 -5.10
N PHE A 55 -18.50 -65.63 -4.95
CA PHE A 55 -17.49 -65.93 -5.95
C PHE A 55 -17.40 -67.44 -6.18
N LEU A 56 -17.31 -67.84 -7.45
CA LEU A 56 -16.95 -69.19 -7.88
C LEU A 56 -15.47 -69.19 -8.28
N GLU A 57 -14.62 -69.66 -7.36
CA GLU A 57 -13.17 -69.68 -7.52
C GLU A 57 -12.74 -70.55 -8.72
N GLY A 58 -11.88 -70.02 -9.58
CA GLY A 58 -11.33 -70.70 -10.76
C GLY A 58 -12.34 -71.01 -11.87
N ALA A 59 -13.61 -70.65 -11.72
CA ALA A 59 -14.68 -71.03 -12.64
C ALA A 59 -14.65 -70.25 -13.97
N ALA A 60 -13.95 -69.11 -14.03
CA ALA A 60 -13.88 -68.31 -15.25
C ALA A 60 -13.08 -69.02 -16.35
N GLY A 61 -12.04 -69.78 -15.99
CA GLY A 61 -11.27 -70.59 -16.93
C GLY A 61 -12.09 -71.73 -17.54
N ILE A 62 -12.91 -72.39 -16.72
CA ILE A 62 -13.79 -73.49 -17.14
C ILE A 62 -14.84 -72.95 -18.11
N ALA A 63 -15.55 -71.88 -17.73
CA ALA A 63 -16.54 -71.23 -18.59
C ALA A 63 -15.89 -70.68 -19.87
N GLY A 64 -14.74 -70.01 -19.77
CA GLY A 64 -14.01 -69.47 -20.91
C GLY A 64 -13.55 -70.52 -21.93
N SER A 65 -13.15 -71.71 -21.47
CA SER A 65 -12.72 -72.81 -22.34
C SER A 65 -13.86 -73.41 -23.18
N ALA A 66 -15.08 -73.41 -22.65
CA ALA A 66 -16.26 -73.93 -23.33
C ALA A 66 -16.78 -73.00 -24.44
N PHE A 67 -16.41 -71.71 -24.39
CA PHE A 67 -16.85 -70.72 -25.37
C PHE A 67 -15.67 -70.12 -26.15
N PRO A 68 -15.36 -70.62 -27.36
CA PRO A 68 -14.39 -69.96 -28.23
C PRO A 68 -14.80 -68.49 -28.44
N SER A 69 -13.81 -67.61 -28.47
CA SER A 69 -14.02 -66.16 -28.46
C SER A 69 -13.58 -65.50 -29.77
N PRO A 70 -14.32 -65.69 -30.88
CA PRO A 70 -14.06 -64.95 -32.11
C PRO A 70 -14.34 -63.44 -31.90
N PRO A 71 -13.84 -62.58 -32.80
CA PRO A 71 -14.26 -61.18 -32.84
C PRO A 71 -15.77 -61.09 -33.04
N LEU A 72 -16.40 -60.16 -32.31
CA LEU A 72 -17.84 -59.89 -32.38
C LEU A 72 -18.22 -59.48 -33.81
N ARG A 73 -19.22 -60.15 -34.40
CA ARG A 73 -19.78 -59.82 -35.72
C ARG A 73 -20.97 -58.85 -35.64
N THR A 74 -21.58 -58.76 -34.47
CA THR A 74 -22.75 -57.96 -34.10
C THR A 74 -22.46 -57.24 -32.79
N SER A 75 -23.34 -56.31 -32.35
CA SER A 75 -23.15 -55.55 -31.10
C SER A 75 -23.00 -56.43 -29.85
N PHE A 76 -23.59 -57.63 -29.89
CA PHE A 76 -23.49 -58.68 -28.87
C PHE A 76 -23.64 -60.06 -29.51
N ASP A 77 -23.17 -61.10 -28.82
CA ASP A 77 -23.34 -62.52 -29.17
C ASP A 77 -23.92 -63.32 -28.00
N VAL A 78 -24.70 -64.34 -28.34
CA VAL A 78 -25.31 -65.28 -27.40
C VAL A 78 -24.99 -66.69 -27.86
N PHE A 79 -24.40 -67.49 -26.99
CA PHE A 79 -24.10 -68.89 -27.25
C PHE A 79 -24.40 -69.74 -26.02
N SER A 80 -24.86 -70.97 -26.22
CA SER A 80 -24.93 -71.99 -25.16
C SER A 80 -23.86 -73.05 -25.38
N ALA A 81 -23.34 -73.59 -24.27
CA ALA A 81 -22.41 -74.71 -24.30
C ALA A 81 -22.58 -75.57 -23.03
N PRO A 82 -22.34 -76.89 -23.14
CA PRO A 82 -22.24 -77.74 -21.97
C PRO A 82 -20.96 -77.41 -21.18
N LEU A 83 -21.04 -77.49 -19.86
CA LEU A 83 -19.92 -77.29 -18.95
C LEU A 83 -19.62 -78.55 -18.16
N SER A 84 -18.35 -78.72 -17.79
CA SER A 84 -17.92 -79.71 -16.82
C SER A 84 -17.99 -79.13 -15.41
N GLY A 85 -18.85 -79.67 -14.53
CA GLY A 85 -18.93 -79.25 -13.14
C GLY A 85 -20.33 -79.36 -12.54
N GLU A 86 -20.56 -78.61 -11.45
CA GLU A 86 -21.86 -78.53 -10.75
C GLU A 86 -22.99 -77.96 -11.61
N TRP A 87 -22.62 -77.07 -12.53
CA TRP A 87 -23.51 -76.44 -13.51
C TRP A 87 -23.30 -77.10 -14.87
N PRO A 88 -24.19 -77.99 -15.32
CA PRO A 88 -23.99 -78.76 -16.55
C PRO A 88 -24.10 -77.94 -17.84
N TRP A 89 -24.73 -76.76 -17.79
CA TRP A 89 -24.92 -75.89 -18.95
C TRP A 89 -24.63 -74.43 -18.64
N ALA A 90 -24.16 -73.70 -19.65
CA ALA A 90 -24.05 -72.25 -19.58
C ALA A 90 -24.57 -71.59 -20.85
N VAL A 91 -25.06 -70.36 -20.67
CA VAL A 91 -25.30 -69.41 -21.75
C VAL A 91 -24.36 -68.22 -21.54
N ARG A 92 -23.56 -67.91 -22.56
CA ARG A 92 -22.71 -66.72 -22.58
C ARG A 92 -23.45 -65.58 -23.27
N LEU A 93 -23.60 -64.46 -22.58
CA LEU A 93 -24.03 -63.17 -23.13
C LEU A 93 -22.80 -62.27 -23.19
N ARG A 94 -22.36 -61.86 -24.37
CA ARG A 94 -21.15 -61.03 -24.50
C ARG A 94 -21.38 -59.87 -25.47
N GLY A 95 -20.72 -58.75 -25.17
CA GLY A 95 -20.67 -57.57 -26.03
C GLY A 95 -19.33 -56.85 -25.93
N MET A 96 -19.26 -55.64 -26.48
CA MET A 96 -18.02 -54.86 -26.50
C MET A 96 -17.61 -54.39 -25.10
N GLY A 97 -16.68 -55.11 -24.49
CA GLY A 97 -16.10 -54.79 -23.17
C GLY A 97 -16.91 -55.30 -21.98
N TRP A 98 -17.85 -56.23 -22.20
CA TRP A 98 -18.62 -56.88 -21.13
C TRP A 98 -18.93 -58.34 -21.49
N CYS A 99 -19.07 -59.19 -20.48
CA CYS A 99 -19.38 -60.62 -20.63
C CYS A 99 -20.12 -61.09 -19.38
N PHE A 100 -21.21 -61.83 -19.55
CA PHE A 100 -21.95 -62.51 -18.48
C PHE A 100 -22.12 -63.98 -18.84
N PHE A 101 -22.09 -64.82 -17.82
CA PHE A 101 -22.37 -66.25 -17.90
C PHE A 101 -23.61 -66.54 -17.08
N VAL A 102 -24.61 -67.14 -17.72
CA VAL A 102 -25.78 -67.71 -17.05
C VAL A 102 -25.52 -69.20 -16.92
N LEU A 103 -25.20 -69.68 -15.73
CA LEU A 103 -24.99 -71.11 -15.48
C LEU A 103 -26.32 -71.74 -15.07
N LEU A 104 -26.69 -72.85 -15.69
CA LEU A 104 -27.99 -73.49 -15.56
C LEU A 104 -27.84 -74.93 -15.07
N GLY A 105 -28.79 -75.37 -14.24
CA GLY A 105 -28.85 -76.74 -13.73
C GLY A 105 -29.29 -77.76 -14.77
N ASP A 106 -29.93 -77.32 -15.84
CA ASP A 106 -30.53 -78.12 -16.91
C ASP A 106 -30.18 -77.52 -18.28
N GLU A 107 -30.38 -78.28 -19.36
CA GLU A 107 -30.20 -77.78 -20.75
C GLU A 107 -31.20 -76.64 -21.04
N PRO A 108 -30.75 -75.49 -21.59
CA PRO A 108 -31.65 -74.38 -21.88
C PRO A 108 -32.66 -74.78 -22.97
N THR A 109 -33.95 -74.55 -22.68
CA THR A 109 -35.02 -74.80 -23.64
C THR A 109 -34.90 -73.86 -24.86
N PRO A 110 -35.45 -74.24 -26.03
CA PRO A 110 -35.44 -73.38 -27.21
C PRO A 110 -36.06 -72.00 -26.95
N GLU A 111 -37.11 -71.92 -26.12
CA GLU A 111 -37.75 -70.66 -25.71
C GLU A 111 -36.79 -69.74 -24.93
N ILE A 112 -35.93 -70.30 -24.07
CA ILE A 112 -34.92 -69.51 -23.36
C ILE A 112 -33.93 -68.96 -24.39
N MET A 113 -33.44 -69.81 -25.29
CA MET A 113 -32.44 -69.41 -26.29
C MET A 113 -32.97 -68.37 -27.31
N GLU A 114 -34.27 -68.38 -27.63
CA GLU A 114 -34.91 -67.36 -28.47
C GLU A 114 -34.97 -65.98 -27.81
N GLU A 115 -35.16 -65.92 -26.48
CA GLU A 115 -35.28 -64.66 -25.73
C GLU A 115 -33.95 -64.10 -25.22
N MET A 116 -32.90 -64.93 -25.08
CA MET A 116 -31.59 -64.48 -24.63
C MET A 116 -30.98 -63.32 -25.45
N PRO A 117 -31.12 -63.25 -26.79
CA PRO A 117 -30.70 -62.09 -27.57
C PRO A 117 -31.37 -60.77 -27.15
N SER A 118 -32.65 -60.80 -26.74
CA SER A 118 -33.38 -59.63 -26.25
C SER A 118 -32.76 -59.10 -24.96
N PHE A 119 -32.45 -60.00 -24.02
CA PHE A 119 -31.74 -59.65 -22.78
C PHE A 119 -30.32 -59.16 -23.04
N ALA A 120 -29.58 -59.78 -23.96
CA ALA A 120 -28.26 -59.30 -24.37
C ALA A 120 -28.32 -57.88 -24.95
N GLY A 121 -29.36 -57.56 -25.71
CA GLY A 121 -29.63 -56.21 -26.21
C GLY A 121 -29.89 -55.19 -25.09
N LEU A 122 -30.71 -55.55 -24.09
CA LEU A 122 -30.96 -54.69 -22.92
C LEU A 122 -29.71 -54.49 -22.07
N ILE A 123 -28.92 -55.54 -21.85
CA ILE A 123 -27.63 -55.44 -21.15
C ILE A 123 -26.68 -54.53 -21.95
N ASN A 124 -26.64 -54.65 -23.27
CA ASN A 124 -25.82 -53.77 -24.10
C ASN A 124 -26.22 -52.29 -23.95
N LEU A 125 -27.53 -51.99 -23.90
CA LEU A 125 -28.04 -50.63 -23.67
C LEU A 125 -27.64 -50.11 -22.29
N TRP A 126 -27.78 -50.92 -21.25
CA TRP A 126 -27.33 -50.59 -19.91
C TRP A 126 -25.82 -50.30 -19.86
N GLN A 127 -25.00 -51.14 -20.49
CA GLN A 127 -23.54 -50.96 -20.54
C GLN A 127 -23.12 -49.73 -21.35
N LEU A 128 -23.84 -49.41 -22.43
CA LEU A 128 -23.66 -48.17 -23.18
C LEU A 128 -24.02 -46.96 -22.32
N HIS A 129 -25.14 -47.01 -21.61
CA HIS A 129 -25.58 -45.93 -20.72
C HIS A 129 -24.60 -45.69 -19.57
N GLN A 130 -24.08 -46.74 -18.91
CA GLN A 130 -23.07 -46.54 -17.87
C GLN A 130 -21.78 -45.90 -18.40
N LYS A 131 -21.38 -46.22 -19.64
CA LYS A 131 -20.22 -45.57 -20.29
C LYS A 131 -20.48 -44.11 -20.61
N THR A 132 -21.70 -43.73 -21.01
CA THR A 132 -22.04 -42.35 -21.38
C THR A 132 -22.39 -41.49 -20.17
N ALA A 133 -23.10 -42.01 -19.17
CA ALA A 133 -23.58 -41.23 -18.02
C ALA A 133 -22.44 -40.55 -17.25
N GLY A 134 -21.34 -41.27 -16.99
CA GLY A 134 -20.16 -40.69 -16.33
C GLY A 134 -19.39 -39.68 -17.20
N VAL A 135 -19.55 -39.71 -18.52
CA VAL A 135 -18.96 -38.71 -19.44
C VAL A 135 -19.86 -37.49 -19.53
N GLU A 136 -21.17 -37.68 -19.61
CA GLU A 136 -22.18 -36.60 -19.61
C GLU A 136 -22.17 -35.81 -18.31
N GLU A 137 -22.04 -36.47 -17.16
CA GLU A 137 -21.91 -35.78 -15.87
C GLU A 137 -20.64 -34.92 -15.83
N ARG A 138 -19.50 -35.46 -16.28
CA ARG A 138 -18.23 -34.72 -16.37
C ARG A 138 -18.32 -33.54 -17.33
N LEU A 139 -18.90 -33.75 -18.51
CA LEU A 139 -19.09 -32.68 -19.51
C LEU A 139 -20.06 -31.61 -19.01
N SER A 140 -21.14 -31.99 -18.33
CA SER A 140 -22.10 -31.05 -17.74
C SER A 140 -21.45 -30.21 -16.65
N ARG A 141 -20.66 -30.84 -15.77
CA ARG A 141 -19.90 -30.15 -14.74
C ARG A 141 -18.87 -29.17 -15.34
N LEU A 142 -18.11 -29.61 -16.34
CA LEU A 142 -17.16 -28.75 -17.05
C LEU A 142 -17.85 -27.57 -17.77
N ALA A 143 -18.97 -27.83 -18.43
CA ALA A 143 -19.75 -26.78 -19.09
C ALA A 143 -20.25 -25.73 -18.09
N TYR A 144 -20.72 -26.17 -16.92
CA TYR A 144 -21.12 -25.28 -15.84
C TYR A 144 -19.93 -24.46 -15.30
N MET A 145 -18.80 -25.11 -15.03
CA MET A 145 -17.57 -24.45 -14.59
C MET A 145 -17.15 -23.35 -15.56
N VAL A 146 -17.11 -23.66 -16.87
CA VAL A 146 -16.77 -22.66 -17.91
C VAL A 146 -17.80 -21.52 -17.95
N LEU A 147 -19.09 -21.82 -17.80
CA LEU A 147 -20.15 -20.80 -17.81
C LEU A 147 -20.05 -19.84 -16.62
N ALA A 148 -19.93 -20.37 -15.40
CA ALA A 148 -19.76 -19.59 -14.18
C ALA A 148 -18.56 -18.66 -14.30
N THR A 149 -17.45 -19.19 -14.79
CA THR A 149 -16.19 -18.45 -14.97
C THR A 149 -16.28 -17.41 -16.06
N LYS A 150 -16.93 -17.70 -17.19
CA LYS A 150 -17.13 -16.73 -18.27
C LYS A 150 -17.92 -15.52 -17.76
N ASN A 151 -18.93 -15.75 -16.93
CA ASN A 151 -19.76 -14.68 -16.39
C ASN A 151 -19.00 -13.79 -15.39
N THR A 152 -17.99 -14.32 -14.71
CA THR A 152 -17.25 -13.62 -13.65
C THR A 152 -15.88 -13.11 -14.11
N LEU A 153 -15.29 -13.67 -15.17
CA LEU A 153 -13.95 -13.35 -15.69
C LEU A 153 -13.75 -11.89 -16.05
N ALA A 154 -14.78 -11.23 -16.59
CA ALA A 154 -14.69 -9.82 -16.94
C ALA A 154 -14.52 -8.94 -15.69
N SER A 155 -15.20 -9.29 -14.61
CA SER A 155 -15.16 -8.56 -13.34
C SER A 155 -13.85 -8.75 -12.57
N VAL A 156 -13.11 -9.85 -12.80
CA VAL A 156 -11.78 -10.10 -12.21
C VAL A 156 -10.80 -8.95 -12.51
N PHE A 157 -10.93 -8.30 -13.67
CA PHE A 157 -10.04 -7.22 -14.11
C PHE A 157 -10.49 -5.81 -13.68
N GLU A 158 -11.61 -5.69 -12.99
CA GLU A 158 -12.00 -4.41 -12.43
C GLU A 158 -11.04 -4.01 -11.30
N PRO A 159 -10.68 -2.72 -11.19
CA PRO A 159 -9.81 -2.25 -10.13
C PRO A 159 -10.55 -2.34 -8.79
N MET A 160 -10.24 -3.36 -8.00
CA MET A 160 -10.81 -3.57 -6.68
C MET A 160 -9.70 -3.89 -5.67
N GLY A 161 -9.87 -3.40 -4.44
CA GLY A 161 -8.90 -3.64 -3.36
C GLY A 161 -8.81 -5.13 -3.02
N VAL A 162 -7.69 -5.54 -2.40
CA VAL A 162 -7.37 -6.95 -2.10
C VAL A 162 -8.50 -7.67 -1.34
N ASN A 163 -9.15 -6.98 -0.39
CA ASN A 163 -10.28 -7.55 0.36
C ASN A 163 -11.48 -7.87 -0.54
N TYR A 164 -11.86 -6.92 -1.41
CA TYR A 164 -12.96 -7.14 -2.37
C TYR A 164 -12.62 -8.22 -3.39
N PHE A 165 -11.36 -8.25 -3.84
CA PHE A 165 -10.87 -9.30 -4.71
C PHE A 165 -10.93 -10.68 -4.05
N GLY A 166 -10.61 -10.76 -2.75
CA GLY A 166 -10.72 -11.98 -1.96
C GLY A 166 -12.16 -12.50 -1.86
N ALA A 167 -13.11 -11.62 -1.53
CA ALA A 167 -14.53 -11.97 -1.49
C ALA A 167 -15.06 -12.42 -2.87
N PHE A 168 -14.67 -11.72 -3.93
CA PHE A 168 -15.00 -12.12 -5.30
C PHE A 168 -14.42 -13.51 -5.63
N LEU A 169 -13.16 -13.78 -5.29
CA LEU A 169 -12.56 -15.10 -5.52
C LEU A 169 -13.25 -16.21 -4.74
N HIS A 170 -13.63 -15.94 -3.49
CA HIS A 170 -14.43 -16.86 -2.70
C HIS A 170 -15.71 -17.26 -3.45
N ASP A 171 -16.47 -16.28 -3.93
CA ASP A 171 -17.75 -16.53 -4.62
C ASP A 171 -17.53 -17.31 -5.94
N VAL A 172 -16.54 -16.93 -6.75
CA VAL A 172 -16.24 -17.63 -8.00
C VAL A 172 -15.83 -19.08 -7.72
N VAL A 173 -14.98 -19.32 -6.73
CA VAL A 173 -14.52 -20.67 -6.39
C VAL A 173 -15.65 -21.51 -5.82
N GLN A 174 -16.48 -20.93 -4.94
CA GLN A 174 -17.61 -21.62 -4.33
C GLN A 174 -18.64 -22.03 -5.38
N GLU A 175 -18.93 -21.16 -6.36
CA GLU A 175 -19.89 -21.43 -7.44
C GLU A 175 -19.31 -22.34 -8.53
N SER A 176 -18.02 -22.27 -8.85
CA SER A 176 -17.44 -23.05 -9.95
C SER A 176 -16.97 -24.43 -9.52
N LEU A 177 -16.28 -24.54 -8.38
CA LEU A 177 -15.55 -25.74 -7.97
C LEU A 177 -16.28 -26.54 -6.89
N PHE A 178 -17.32 -25.98 -6.28
CA PHE A 178 -18.14 -26.61 -5.24
C PHE A 178 -17.31 -27.31 -4.14
N PRO A 179 -16.30 -26.63 -3.54
CA PRO A 179 -15.59 -27.20 -2.41
C PRO A 179 -16.53 -27.32 -1.21
N SER A 180 -16.31 -28.34 -0.37
CA SER A 180 -17.02 -28.47 0.91
C SER A 180 -16.51 -27.50 1.96
N ARG A 181 -15.23 -27.09 1.86
CA ARG A 181 -14.61 -26.04 2.69
C ARG A 181 -13.68 -25.18 1.86
N PHE A 182 -13.63 -23.89 2.18
CA PHE A 182 -12.76 -22.91 1.52
C PHE A 182 -12.17 -21.94 2.55
N SER A 183 -10.88 -21.64 2.42
CA SER A 183 -10.22 -20.55 3.13
C SER A 183 -9.22 -19.86 2.21
N LEU A 184 -9.11 -18.54 2.33
CA LEU A 184 -8.20 -17.70 1.56
C LEU A 184 -7.25 -16.99 2.50
N LEU A 185 -5.95 -17.25 2.36
CA LEU A 185 -4.91 -16.55 3.13
C LEU A 185 -4.25 -15.46 2.28
N LEU A 186 -3.95 -14.34 2.92
CA LEU A 186 -3.13 -13.25 2.40
C LEU A 186 -1.73 -13.30 3.03
N ASP A 187 -0.71 -13.30 2.17
CA ASP A 187 0.69 -13.06 2.53
C ASP A 187 1.09 -11.67 2.02
N ASP A 188 1.41 -10.78 2.95
CA ASP A 188 1.94 -9.44 2.68
C ASP A 188 3.47 -9.42 2.51
N GLY A 189 4.11 -10.59 2.60
CA GLY A 189 5.56 -10.76 2.52
C GLY A 189 6.22 -10.96 3.89
N GLU A 190 5.55 -10.57 4.98
CA GLU A 190 6.03 -10.72 6.35
C GLU A 190 5.14 -11.69 7.15
N THR A 191 3.82 -11.57 7.01
CA THR A 191 2.82 -12.28 7.80
C THR A 191 1.75 -12.93 6.94
N LEU A 192 1.29 -14.10 7.39
CA LEU A 192 0.11 -14.78 6.84
C LEU A 192 -1.10 -14.37 7.66
N SER A 193 -2.17 -13.97 7.00
CA SER A 193 -3.46 -13.61 7.62
C SER A 193 -4.62 -14.26 6.87
N LEU A 194 -5.71 -14.55 7.58
CA LEU A 194 -6.95 -15.01 6.96
C LEU A 194 -7.64 -13.81 6.31
N LEU A 195 -7.90 -13.92 5.00
CA LEU A 195 -8.58 -12.89 4.23
C LEU A 195 -10.08 -13.18 4.13
N GLU A 196 -10.44 -14.41 3.75
CA GLU A 196 -11.82 -14.84 3.55
C GLU A 196 -12.01 -16.34 3.82
N GLY A 197 -13.25 -16.76 4.10
CA GLY A 197 -13.62 -18.16 4.29
C GLY A 197 -13.54 -18.66 5.74
N GLU A 198 -13.41 -19.97 5.91
CA GLU A 198 -13.44 -20.60 7.23
C GLU A 198 -12.18 -20.29 8.06
N GLU A 199 -12.36 -20.19 9.39
CA GLU A 199 -11.23 -20.09 10.31
C GLU A 199 -10.34 -21.34 10.22
N MET A 200 -9.04 -21.09 10.08
CA MET A 200 -8.03 -22.13 10.02
C MET A 200 -6.83 -21.76 10.88
N LEU A 201 -6.13 -22.79 11.36
CA LEU A 201 -4.81 -22.60 11.96
C LEU A 201 -3.84 -22.15 10.87
N LEU A 202 -3.26 -20.95 11.04
CA LEU A 202 -2.33 -20.38 10.08
C LEU A 202 -1.08 -21.26 9.99
N PRO A 203 -0.75 -21.78 8.79
CA PRO A 203 0.43 -22.60 8.63
C PRO A 203 1.70 -21.76 8.82
N PRO A 204 2.82 -22.36 9.25
CA PRO A 204 4.08 -21.63 9.34
C PRO A 204 4.52 -21.18 7.95
N ARG A 205 5.09 -19.97 7.84
CA ARG A 205 5.66 -19.43 6.60
C ARG A 205 6.95 -20.17 6.20
N LYS A 206 6.81 -21.42 5.77
CA LYS A 206 7.85 -22.35 5.33
C LYS A 206 7.37 -23.09 4.07
N GLY A 207 8.28 -23.78 3.39
CA GLY A 207 7.95 -24.57 2.21
C GLY A 207 7.36 -23.69 1.11
N ILE A 208 6.16 -24.04 0.62
CA ILE A 208 5.49 -23.28 -0.45
C ILE A 208 5.27 -21.80 -0.10
N PHE A 209 4.98 -21.47 1.16
CA PHE A 209 4.71 -20.08 1.59
C PHE A 209 5.98 -19.21 1.66
N ALA A 210 7.15 -19.81 1.72
CA ALA A 210 8.44 -19.10 1.81
C ALA A 210 9.19 -19.04 0.47
N ARG A 211 8.63 -19.56 -0.62
CA ARG A 211 9.28 -19.56 -1.93
C ARG A 211 9.35 -18.16 -2.54
N ASP A 212 10.48 -17.85 -3.16
CA ASP A 212 10.66 -16.58 -3.89
C ASP A 212 9.84 -16.55 -5.18
N ILE A 213 9.80 -17.67 -5.90
CA ILE A 213 9.07 -17.83 -7.15
C ILE A 213 7.93 -18.82 -6.92
N LEU A 214 6.71 -18.32 -7.06
CA LEU A 214 5.47 -19.07 -6.98
C LEU A 214 4.83 -19.15 -8.36
N SER A 215 4.39 -20.35 -8.74
CA SER A 215 3.60 -20.57 -9.94
C SER A 215 2.14 -20.80 -9.53
N PRO A 216 1.14 -20.25 -10.23
CA PRO A 216 -0.28 -20.42 -9.91
C PRO A 216 -0.83 -21.79 -10.30
N VAL A 217 -0.12 -22.85 -9.89
CA VAL A 217 -0.47 -24.25 -10.15
C VAL A 217 -1.03 -24.85 -8.86
N PRO A 218 -2.20 -25.48 -8.89
CA PRO A 218 -2.77 -26.10 -7.71
C PRO A 218 -1.91 -27.29 -7.27
N VAL A 219 -1.60 -27.34 -5.98
CA VAL A 219 -0.82 -28.40 -5.34
C VAL A 219 -1.76 -29.28 -4.54
N ARG A 220 -1.77 -30.58 -4.85
CA ARG A 220 -2.54 -31.57 -4.06
C ARG A 220 -1.87 -31.80 -2.72
N VAL A 221 -2.66 -31.88 -1.66
CA VAL A 221 -2.19 -32.23 -0.33
C VAL A 221 -2.10 -33.75 -0.23
N GLU A 222 -1.13 -34.32 -0.95
CA GLU A 222 -0.89 -35.76 -1.02
C GLU A 222 0.57 -36.08 -0.62
N PRO A 223 0.86 -37.27 -0.08
CA PRO A 223 2.21 -37.64 0.35
C PRO A 223 3.27 -37.50 -0.75
N GLN A 224 2.87 -37.65 -2.01
CA GLN A 224 3.74 -37.53 -3.19
C GLN A 224 4.20 -36.09 -3.44
N GLN A 225 3.46 -35.09 -2.95
CA GLN A 225 3.75 -33.66 -3.10
C GLN A 225 4.34 -33.04 -1.82
N ARG A 226 4.69 -33.89 -0.83
CA ARG A 226 5.18 -33.47 0.49
C ARG A 226 6.44 -32.60 0.41
N GLU A 227 7.37 -32.93 -0.48
CA GLU A 227 8.59 -32.14 -0.71
C GLU A 227 8.29 -30.74 -1.26
N LEU A 228 7.24 -30.61 -2.07
CA LEU A 228 6.85 -29.36 -2.71
C LEU A 228 6.12 -28.40 -1.74
N LEU A 229 5.30 -28.96 -0.85
CA LEU A 229 4.60 -28.23 0.22
C LEU A 229 5.53 -27.89 1.40
N GLY A 230 6.46 -28.79 1.72
CA GLY A 230 7.33 -28.74 2.90
C GLY A 230 6.77 -29.56 4.06
N ASP A 231 7.61 -30.32 4.76
CA ASP A 231 7.18 -31.30 5.76
C ASP A 231 6.27 -30.72 6.84
N SER A 232 6.68 -29.61 7.46
CA SER A 232 5.90 -28.97 8.53
C SER A 232 4.56 -28.41 8.06
N VAL A 233 4.46 -28.04 6.77
CA VAL A 233 3.24 -27.50 6.17
C VAL A 233 2.31 -28.64 5.79
N PHE A 234 2.84 -29.71 5.19
CA PHE A 234 2.05 -30.90 4.84
C PHE A 234 1.38 -31.50 6.09
N ASP A 235 2.12 -31.67 7.18
CA ASP A 235 1.57 -32.24 8.42
C ASP A 235 0.47 -31.35 9.03
N SER A 236 0.46 -30.04 8.76
CA SER A 236 -0.60 -29.13 9.21
C SER A 236 -1.84 -29.12 8.31
N LEU A 237 -1.73 -29.58 7.06
CA LEU A 237 -2.80 -29.46 6.05
C LEU A 237 -3.46 -30.80 5.70
N ALA A 238 -2.75 -31.92 5.85
CA ALA A 238 -3.15 -33.23 5.31
C ALA A 238 -4.51 -33.76 5.81
N ASP A 239 -4.89 -33.42 7.04
CA ASP A 239 -6.15 -33.88 7.63
C ASP A 239 -7.35 -33.01 7.21
N ASP A 240 -7.09 -31.74 6.92
CA ASP A 240 -8.12 -30.73 6.77
C ASP A 240 -8.37 -30.29 5.33
N TRP A 241 -7.38 -30.37 4.45
CA TRP A 241 -7.42 -29.76 3.12
C TRP A 241 -7.02 -30.74 2.02
N SER A 242 -7.62 -30.59 0.84
CA SER A 242 -7.35 -31.45 -0.32
C SER A 242 -6.38 -30.81 -1.30
N ALA A 243 -6.46 -29.49 -1.49
CA ALA A 243 -5.59 -28.76 -2.42
C ALA A 243 -5.29 -27.34 -1.93
N VAL A 244 -4.15 -26.81 -2.38
CA VAL A 244 -3.72 -25.43 -2.19
C VAL A 244 -3.45 -24.80 -3.56
N LEU A 245 -4.10 -23.68 -3.87
CA LEU A 245 -3.83 -22.88 -5.06
C LEU A 245 -3.10 -21.58 -4.66
N PRO A 246 -1.79 -21.47 -4.93
CA PRO A 246 -1.08 -20.21 -4.80
C PRO A 246 -1.49 -19.24 -5.92
N ILE A 247 -1.66 -17.96 -5.59
CA ILE A 247 -1.96 -16.88 -6.55
C ILE A 247 -0.99 -15.72 -6.29
N PRO A 248 0.11 -15.62 -7.05
CA PRO A 248 1.08 -14.54 -6.89
C PRO A 248 0.54 -13.23 -7.50
N GLY A 249 0.63 -12.12 -6.77
CA GLY A 249 0.04 -10.82 -7.15
C GLY A 249 1.02 -9.65 -7.14
N GLY A 250 2.34 -9.91 -7.24
CA GLY A 250 3.37 -8.89 -7.11
C GLY A 250 3.63 -8.55 -5.64
N ALA A 251 2.97 -7.50 -5.13
CA ALA A 251 3.13 -7.03 -3.75
C ALA A 251 2.47 -7.95 -2.70
N PHE A 252 1.41 -8.65 -3.08
CA PHE A 252 0.68 -9.58 -2.23
C PHE A 252 0.67 -10.98 -2.87
N ARG A 253 0.55 -12.01 -2.04
CA ARG A 253 0.34 -13.39 -2.49
C ARG A 253 -0.89 -13.94 -1.79
N LEU A 254 -1.77 -14.59 -2.53
CA LEU A 254 -2.91 -15.28 -1.96
C LEU A 254 -2.70 -16.80 -2.01
N PHE A 255 -3.26 -17.50 -1.04
CA PHE A 255 -3.29 -18.95 -1.02
C PHE A 255 -4.73 -19.43 -0.78
N CYS A 256 -5.33 -20.04 -1.78
CA CYS A 256 -6.67 -20.63 -1.66
C CYS A 256 -6.54 -22.08 -1.19
N PHE A 257 -7.22 -22.42 -0.11
CA PHE A 257 -7.30 -23.77 0.43
C PHE A 257 -8.69 -24.33 0.14
N LEU A 258 -8.73 -25.54 -0.41
CA LEU A 258 -9.99 -26.19 -0.80
C LEU A 258 -10.04 -27.62 -0.28
N LYS A 259 -11.22 -28.02 0.23
CA LYS A 259 -11.54 -29.40 0.60
C LYS A 259 -12.71 -29.90 -0.25
N TRP A 260 -12.67 -31.17 -0.64
CA TRP A 260 -13.83 -31.89 -1.18
C TRP A 260 -14.03 -33.20 -0.43
N GLU A 261 -15.28 -33.64 -0.29
CA GLU A 261 -15.60 -34.99 0.23
C GLU A 261 -15.16 -36.08 -0.76
N LYS A 262 -15.30 -35.81 -2.06
CA LYS A 262 -14.82 -36.66 -3.15
C LYS A 262 -13.88 -35.84 -4.02
N ILE A 263 -12.62 -36.28 -4.10
CA ILE A 263 -11.57 -35.60 -4.85
C ILE A 263 -12.02 -35.42 -6.31
N PRO A 264 -11.98 -34.19 -6.85
CA PRO A 264 -12.39 -33.94 -8.21
C PRO A 264 -11.37 -34.48 -9.23
N GLY A 265 -11.80 -34.67 -10.48
CA GLY A 265 -10.93 -35.12 -11.57
C GLY A 265 -9.89 -34.10 -12.00
N GLU A 266 -8.94 -34.52 -12.86
CA GLU A 266 -7.88 -33.66 -13.42
C GLU A 266 -8.43 -32.39 -14.09
N GLU A 267 -9.63 -32.45 -14.65
CA GLU A 267 -10.22 -31.31 -15.35
C GLU A 267 -10.52 -30.14 -14.39
N ALA A 268 -10.86 -30.43 -13.13
CA ALA A 268 -11.06 -29.41 -12.11
C ALA A 268 -9.74 -28.75 -11.69
N PHE A 269 -8.66 -29.52 -11.60
CA PHE A 269 -7.33 -28.99 -11.29
C PHE A 269 -6.79 -28.13 -12.43
N ASN A 270 -6.95 -28.56 -13.69
CA ASN A 270 -6.60 -27.74 -14.85
C ASN A 270 -7.40 -26.42 -14.88
N PHE A 271 -8.67 -26.48 -14.48
CA PHE A 271 -9.51 -25.29 -14.37
C PHE A 271 -9.06 -24.37 -13.21
N MET A 272 -8.71 -24.92 -12.05
CA MET A 272 -8.12 -24.16 -10.94
C MET A 272 -6.82 -23.44 -11.35
N GLU A 273 -5.96 -24.11 -12.11
CA GLU A 273 -4.75 -23.50 -12.66
C GLU A 273 -5.08 -22.32 -13.59
N LEU A 274 -6.07 -22.47 -14.46
CA LEU A 274 -6.54 -21.37 -15.31
C LEU A 274 -7.02 -20.19 -14.47
N LEU A 275 -7.85 -20.44 -13.46
CA LEU A 275 -8.38 -19.42 -12.55
C LEU A 275 -7.25 -18.73 -11.77
N GLY A 276 -6.30 -19.50 -11.24
CA GLY A 276 -5.12 -18.96 -10.55
C GLY A 276 -4.27 -18.07 -11.45
N ASN A 277 -4.06 -18.47 -12.71
CA ASN A 277 -3.33 -17.66 -13.71
C ASN A 277 -4.01 -16.32 -14.01
N VAL A 278 -5.34 -16.33 -14.19
CA VAL A 278 -6.11 -15.10 -14.44
C VAL A 278 -6.09 -14.21 -13.20
N ALA A 279 -6.37 -14.78 -12.02
CA ALA A 279 -6.37 -14.06 -10.76
C ALA A 279 -5.01 -13.43 -10.45
N SER A 280 -3.91 -14.16 -10.71
CA SER A 280 -2.54 -13.67 -10.55
C SER A 280 -2.26 -12.45 -11.44
N LYS A 281 -2.68 -12.50 -12.71
CA LYS A 281 -2.54 -11.36 -13.63
C LYS A 281 -3.37 -10.17 -13.18
N ALA A 282 -4.58 -10.39 -12.70
CA ALA A 282 -5.46 -9.32 -12.25
C ALA A 282 -4.91 -8.61 -11.00
N LEU A 283 -4.44 -9.36 -9.99
CA LEU A 283 -3.75 -8.80 -8.82
C LEU A 283 -2.51 -8.00 -9.22
N SER A 284 -1.72 -8.52 -10.16
CA SER A 284 -0.52 -7.84 -10.65
C SER A 284 -0.87 -6.54 -11.41
N LEU A 285 -1.94 -6.53 -12.20
CA LEU A 285 -2.43 -5.33 -12.88
C LEU A 285 -3.00 -4.30 -11.90
N GLY A 286 -3.72 -4.77 -10.86
CA GLY A 286 -4.23 -3.92 -9.79
C GLY A 286 -3.11 -3.19 -9.06
N SER A 287 -2.08 -3.92 -8.62
CA SER A 287 -0.92 -3.31 -7.94
C SER A 287 -0.16 -2.32 -8.83
N LEU A 288 0.10 -2.67 -10.10
CA LEU A 288 0.75 -1.75 -11.06
C LEU A 288 -0.08 -0.48 -11.30
N ARG A 289 -1.41 -0.59 -11.29
CA ARG A 289 -2.29 0.57 -11.47
C ARG A 289 -2.27 1.48 -10.26
N GLU A 290 -2.33 0.92 -9.04
CA GLU A 290 -2.19 1.71 -7.81
C GLU A 290 -0.84 2.43 -7.75
N GLU A 291 0.25 1.74 -8.10
CA GLU A 291 1.58 2.34 -8.17
C GLU A 291 1.63 3.47 -9.22
N ARG A 292 1.03 3.25 -10.39
CA ARG A 292 0.92 4.28 -11.44
C ARG A 292 0.12 5.50 -10.97
N GLU A 293 -1.01 5.30 -10.31
CA GLU A 293 -1.85 6.40 -9.79
C GLU A 293 -1.12 7.20 -8.70
N ARG A 294 -0.37 6.52 -7.81
CA ARG A 294 0.52 7.18 -6.83
C ARG A 294 1.60 7.99 -7.54
N ASN A 295 2.31 7.40 -8.50
CA ASN A 295 3.36 8.07 -9.27
C ASN A 295 2.83 9.27 -10.05
N ILE A 296 1.65 9.16 -10.69
CA ILE A 296 1.01 10.28 -11.39
C ILE A 296 0.63 11.38 -10.40
N SER A 297 0.08 11.04 -9.24
CA SER A 297 -0.27 12.02 -8.20
C SER A 297 0.97 12.75 -7.66
N GLU A 298 2.08 12.04 -7.47
CA GLU A 298 3.35 12.66 -7.10
C GLU A 298 3.93 13.55 -8.19
N LEU A 299 3.90 13.10 -9.45
CA LEU A 299 4.39 13.87 -10.60
C LEU A 299 3.56 15.13 -10.83
N THR A 300 2.23 15.02 -10.74
CA THR A 300 1.32 16.18 -10.86
C THR A 300 1.55 17.17 -9.74
N ARG A 301 1.74 16.71 -8.49
CA ARG A 301 2.14 17.56 -7.37
C ARG A 301 3.46 18.29 -7.67
N ARG A 302 4.51 17.58 -8.09
CA ARG A 302 5.81 18.19 -8.42
C ARG A 302 5.72 19.19 -9.58
N ALA A 303 4.94 18.90 -10.61
CA ALA A 303 4.71 19.80 -11.73
C ALA A 303 3.98 21.08 -11.30
N PHE A 304 2.98 20.97 -10.43
CA PHE A 304 2.30 22.13 -9.84
C PHE A 304 3.28 23.01 -9.05
N LEU A 305 4.12 22.41 -8.20
CA LEU A 305 5.14 23.14 -7.42
C LEU A 305 6.13 23.89 -8.32
N LEU A 306 6.61 23.25 -9.38
CA LEU A 306 7.54 23.86 -10.33
C LEU A 306 6.90 25.02 -11.11
N ASN A 307 5.66 24.88 -11.54
CA ASN A 307 4.93 25.97 -12.21
C ASN A 307 4.73 27.17 -11.27
N ALA A 308 4.33 26.92 -10.02
CA ALA A 308 4.17 27.99 -9.02
C ALA A 308 5.50 28.72 -8.74
N LEU A 309 6.62 27.99 -8.62
CA LEU A 309 7.94 28.61 -8.50
C LEU A 309 8.34 29.40 -9.74
N HIS A 310 8.02 28.89 -10.94
CA HIS A 310 8.33 29.56 -12.19
C HIS A 310 7.56 30.88 -12.34
N GLU A 311 6.25 30.87 -12.09
CA GLU A 311 5.42 32.08 -12.11
C GLU A 311 5.86 33.09 -11.05
N ALA A 312 6.17 32.64 -9.84
CA ALA A 312 6.72 33.51 -8.79
C ALA A 312 8.06 34.14 -9.21
N ALA A 313 8.95 33.36 -9.84
CA ALA A 313 10.23 33.85 -10.33
C ALA A 313 10.06 34.90 -11.45
N LEU A 314 9.12 34.68 -12.38
CA LEU A 314 8.79 35.65 -13.43
C LEU A 314 8.27 36.94 -12.81
N ASN A 315 7.30 36.84 -11.88
CA ASN A 315 6.74 38.01 -11.18
C ASN A 315 7.83 38.81 -10.44
N PHE A 316 8.82 38.15 -9.84
CA PHE A 316 9.96 38.84 -9.22
C PHE A 316 10.87 39.54 -10.23
N MET A 317 11.06 38.97 -11.42
CA MET A 317 11.92 39.56 -12.46
C MET A 317 11.25 40.70 -13.23
N GLU A 318 9.91 40.74 -13.26
CA GLU A 318 9.15 41.83 -13.90
C GLU A 318 9.22 43.15 -13.12
N GLN A 319 9.44 43.09 -11.80
CA GLN A 319 9.51 44.29 -10.97
C GLN A 319 10.80 45.07 -11.19
N THR A 320 10.67 46.35 -11.52
CA THR A 320 11.81 47.29 -11.66
C THR A 320 12.14 47.97 -10.34
N SER A 321 11.12 48.24 -9.52
CA SER A 321 11.26 48.88 -8.20
C SER A 321 11.56 47.86 -7.11
N LYS A 322 12.56 48.14 -6.28
CA LYS A 322 12.87 47.32 -5.10
C LYS A 322 11.75 47.32 -4.05
N GLU A 323 10.97 48.40 -3.96
CA GLU A 323 9.85 48.48 -3.02
C GLU A 323 8.68 47.58 -3.45
N ASP A 324 8.29 47.67 -4.72
CA ASP A 324 7.22 46.82 -5.26
C ASP A 324 7.65 45.35 -5.26
N LEU A 325 8.92 45.07 -5.55
CA LEU A 325 9.48 43.73 -5.41
C LEU A 325 9.37 43.19 -3.98
N LEU A 326 9.69 44.00 -2.97
CA LEU A 326 9.60 43.59 -1.56
C LEU A 326 8.15 43.28 -1.16
N LEU A 327 7.17 44.10 -1.58
CA LEU A 327 5.75 43.82 -1.35
C LEU A 327 5.29 42.55 -2.07
N GLN A 328 5.70 42.39 -3.32
CA GLN A 328 5.39 41.20 -4.12
C GLN A 328 5.99 39.93 -3.50
N ILE A 329 7.21 40.01 -2.95
CA ILE A 329 7.83 38.92 -2.19
C ILE A 329 6.97 38.58 -0.98
N LEU A 330 6.55 39.56 -0.18
CA LEU A 330 5.70 39.30 0.98
C LEU A 330 4.38 38.65 0.57
N ASP A 331 3.72 39.14 -0.48
CA ASP A 331 2.46 38.59 -0.97
C ASP A 331 2.61 37.14 -1.46
N ILE A 332 3.58 36.89 -2.33
CA ILE A 332 3.84 35.55 -2.88
C ILE A 332 4.21 34.55 -1.76
N PHE A 333 5.04 34.95 -0.79
CA PHE A 333 5.36 34.08 0.35
C PHE A 333 4.14 33.78 1.21
N THR A 334 3.25 34.75 1.41
CA THR A 334 2.04 34.56 2.23
C THR A 334 1.08 33.57 1.55
N GLU A 335 0.87 33.74 0.24
CA GLU A 335 0.01 32.86 -0.55
C GLU A 335 0.61 31.45 -0.68
N MET A 336 1.89 31.34 -0.99
CA MET A 336 2.55 30.04 -1.16
C MET A 336 2.69 29.29 0.17
N ALA A 337 2.92 29.98 1.27
CA ALA A 337 2.94 29.36 2.60
C ALA A 337 1.53 29.13 3.18
N GLN A 338 0.47 29.67 2.56
CA GLN A 338 -0.90 29.67 3.09
C GLN A 338 -0.94 30.12 4.55
N ALA A 339 -0.14 31.14 4.88
CA ALA A 339 0.06 31.63 6.22
C ALA A 339 -0.91 32.79 6.52
N PRO A 340 -1.70 32.76 7.60
CA PRO A 340 -2.61 33.85 7.94
C PRO A 340 -1.89 35.14 8.33
N ARG A 341 -0.60 35.05 8.72
CA ARG A 341 0.21 36.21 9.06
C ARG A 341 1.62 36.08 8.49
N SER A 342 2.14 37.19 7.99
CA SER A 342 3.51 37.31 7.52
C SER A 342 4.03 38.73 7.75
N LEU A 343 5.35 38.86 7.81
CA LEU A 343 6.04 40.15 7.91
C LEU A 343 7.31 40.15 7.07
N LEU A 344 7.70 41.33 6.64
CA LEU A 344 8.90 41.58 5.88
C LEU A 344 9.73 42.67 6.56
N VAL A 345 10.99 42.35 6.83
CA VAL A 345 11.99 43.30 7.31
C VAL A 345 13.07 43.42 6.24
N ALA A 346 13.43 44.64 5.87
CA ALA A 346 14.40 44.90 4.81
C ALA A 346 15.42 45.96 5.24
N TRP A 347 16.66 45.80 4.76
CA TRP A 347 17.70 46.81 4.88
C TRP A 347 17.43 47.96 3.92
N GLN A 348 17.30 49.18 4.45
CA GLN A 348 17.06 50.37 3.64
C GLN A 348 18.26 51.33 3.74
N PRO A 349 19.02 51.54 2.64
CA PRO A 349 20.20 52.42 2.64
C PRO A 349 19.90 53.85 3.10
N ALA A 350 18.72 54.38 2.77
CA ALA A 350 18.30 55.73 3.18
C ALA A 350 18.03 55.85 4.69
N ALA A 351 17.61 54.77 5.35
CA ALA A 351 17.39 54.73 6.80
C ALA A 351 18.66 54.33 7.58
N GLY A 352 19.70 53.86 6.87
CA GLY A 352 20.94 53.38 7.47
C GLY A 352 20.82 52.07 8.26
N GLY A 353 19.67 51.39 8.22
CA GLY A 353 19.36 50.25 9.08
C GLY A 353 18.29 49.31 8.50
N TYR A 354 17.95 48.27 9.27
CA TYR A 354 16.80 47.41 8.98
C TYR A 354 15.50 48.10 9.37
N VAL A 355 14.48 47.96 8.53
CA VAL A 355 13.15 48.54 8.71
C VAL A 355 12.11 47.43 8.57
N HIS A 356 11.15 47.40 9.48
CA HIS A 356 9.93 46.61 9.32
C HIS A 356 9.10 47.23 8.21
N PHE A 357 9.23 46.65 7.02
CA PHE A 357 8.76 47.24 5.77
C PHE A 357 7.24 47.09 5.64
N ALA A 358 6.75 45.86 5.74
CA ALA A 358 5.33 45.56 5.66
C ALA A 358 4.96 44.31 6.46
N SER A 359 3.71 44.23 6.88
CA SER A 359 3.11 43.04 7.48
C SER A 359 1.78 42.73 6.81
N LYS A 360 1.49 41.45 6.59
CA LYS A 360 0.20 40.97 6.07
C LYS A 360 -0.52 40.19 7.16
N ARG A 361 -1.77 40.54 7.43
CA ARG A 361 -2.63 39.88 8.41
C ARG A 361 -3.97 39.59 7.75
N GLU A 362 -4.34 38.32 7.65
CA GLU A 362 -5.63 37.88 7.09
C GLU A 362 -5.93 38.47 5.69
N GLY A 363 -4.90 38.58 4.86
CA GLY A 363 -5.01 39.11 3.49
C GLY A 363 -4.87 40.63 3.36
N LEU A 364 -4.88 41.39 4.46
CA LEU A 364 -4.66 42.84 4.46
C LEU A 364 -3.16 43.17 4.59
N LEU A 365 -2.63 43.94 3.64
CA LEU A 365 -1.25 44.40 3.62
C LEU A 365 -1.14 45.77 4.32
N GLU A 366 -0.30 45.85 5.35
CA GLU A 366 0.00 47.06 6.11
C GLU A 366 1.47 47.46 5.93
N LYS A 367 1.72 48.64 5.35
CA LYS A 367 3.07 49.23 5.28
C LYS A 367 3.38 49.94 6.61
N LYS A 368 4.40 49.48 7.35
CA LYS A 368 4.72 50.01 8.69
C LYS A 368 5.89 51.00 8.70
N GLY A 369 6.94 50.75 7.92
CA GLY A 369 8.10 51.64 7.81
C GLY A 369 8.82 51.94 9.14
N THR A 370 8.64 51.10 10.17
CA THR A 370 9.21 51.32 11.50
C THR A 370 10.62 50.77 11.58
N PHE A 371 11.53 51.54 12.18
CA PHE A 371 12.93 51.15 12.35
C PHE A 371 13.09 49.88 13.20
N ALA A 372 14.01 48.98 12.85
CA ALA A 372 14.22 47.68 13.48
C ALA A 372 15.66 47.39 13.96
N GLY A 373 16.71 48.05 13.44
CA GLY A 373 18.08 47.87 13.99
C GLY A 373 19.27 48.36 13.13
N PHE A 374 20.44 48.54 13.76
CA PHE A 374 21.79 48.77 13.20
C PHE A 374 22.76 47.67 13.69
N PRO A 375 23.92 47.39 13.04
CA PRO A 375 24.36 47.77 11.69
C PRO A 375 24.15 46.63 10.65
N VAL A 376 24.80 46.66 9.49
CA VAL A 376 24.70 45.61 8.46
C VAL A 376 25.25 44.30 9.01
N GLY A 377 24.38 43.33 9.28
CA GLY A 377 24.82 42.02 9.73
C GLY A 377 25.58 41.30 8.61
N LEU A 378 26.89 41.14 8.82
CA LEU A 378 27.78 40.32 7.99
C LEU A 378 27.87 38.96 8.64
N LEU A 379 27.63 37.90 7.87
CA LEU A 379 27.71 36.54 8.38
C LEU A 379 28.76 35.75 7.60
N GLU A 380 29.86 35.41 8.27
CA GLU A 380 30.88 34.51 7.75
C GLU A 380 30.47 33.06 8.04
N GLY A 381 30.20 32.26 7.00
CA GLY A 381 29.89 30.83 7.15
C GLY A 381 28.74 30.31 6.29
N GLU A 382 28.23 29.13 6.66
CA GLU A 382 27.20 28.41 5.92
C GLU A 382 25.82 29.07 6.11
N ARG A 383 25.17 29.42 4.99
CA ARG A 383 23.89 30.14 5.00
C ARG A 383 22.73 29.15 5.01
N GLN A 384 22.01 29.09 6.11
CA GLN A 384 20.79 28.29 6.18
C GLN A 384 19.67 28.93 5.34
N GLY A 385 18.83 28.08 4.74
CA GLY A 385 17.73 28.49 3.88
C GLY A 385 16.50 28.99 4.63
N SER A 386 16.32 28.58 5.88
CA SER A 386 15.25 29.00 6.77
C SER A 386 15.65 28.81 8.24
N PHE A 387 14.98 29.54 9.14
CA PHE A 387 15.21 29.48 10.58
C PHE A 387 13.90 29.35 11.35
N SER A 388 13.93 28.67 12.49
CA SER A 388 12.94 28.84 13.54
C SER A 388 13.13 30.17 14.28
N LEU A 389 12.14 30.57 15.07
CA LEU A 389 12.23 31.78 15.89
C LEU A 389 13.42 31.73 16.87
N GLU A 390 13.70 30.58 17.50
CA GLU A 390 14.83 30.45 18.43
C GLU A 390 16.19 30.53 17.72
N GLU A 391 16.31 29.90 16.56
CA GLU A 391 17.53 29.96 15.74
C GLU A 391 17.79 31.39 15.24
N SER A 392 16.74 32.12 14.86
CA SER A 392 16.85 33.51 14.43
C SER A 392 17.36 34.45 15.52
N LYS A 393 16.97 34.23 16.79
CA LYS A 393 17.46 35.03 17.93
C LYS A 393 18.98 34.90 18.08
N ARG A 394 19.50 33.68 17.94
CA ARG A 394 20.95 33.40 17.97
C ARG A 394 21.66 34.01 16.77
N LEU A 395 21.07 33.87 15.58
CA LEU A 395 21.61 34.42 14.34
C LEU A 395 21.73 35.96 14.40
N PHE A 396 20.66 36.64 14.82
CA PHE A 396 20.64 38.10 14.91
C PHE A 396 21.61 38.62 15.98
N ALA A 397 21.79 37.90 17.09
CA ALA A 397 22.82 38.21 18.07
C ALA A 397 24.24 38.03 17.49
N PHE A 398 24.49 36.97 16.72
CA PHE A 398 25.77 36.72 16.06
C PHE A 398 26.09 37.78 14.99
N MET A 399 25.06 38.28 14.31
CA MET A 399 25.18 39.37 13.32
C MET A 399 25.34 40.76 13.96
N GLU A 400 25.43 40.84 15.28
CA GLU A 400 25.48 42.09 16.06
C GLU A 400 24.24 42.99 15.91
N VAL A 401 23.09 42.42 15.52
CA VAL A 401 21.80 43.13 15.38
C VAL A 401 20.69 42.45 16.19
N PRO A 402 20.82 42.31 17.53
CA PRO A 402 19.84 41.60 18.36
C PRO A 402 18.44 42.24 18.30
N ALA A 403 18.34 43.54 17.98
CA ALA A 403 17.08 44.28 17.85
C ALA A 403 16.11 43.68 16.82
N LEU A 404 16.60 42.96 15.80
CA LEU A 404 15.78 42.26 14.83
C LEU A 404 14.88 41.18 15.47
N SER A 405 15.28 40.63 16.61
CA SER A 405 14.48 39.65 17.34
C SER A 405 13.29 40.27 18.10
N SER A 406 13.27 41.59 18.27
CA SER A 406 12.25 42.34 18.99
C SER A 406 11.24 43.07 18.08
N VAL A 407 11.22 42.73 16.79
CA VAL A 407 10.28 43.33 15.82
C VAL A 407 8.85 42.97 16.17
N GLU A 408 7.98 43.99 16.22
CA GLU A 408 6.57 43.84 16.56
C GLU A 408 5.87 42.81 15.66
N GLY A 409 5.35 41.74 16.26
CA GLY A 409 4.63 40.67 15.56
C GLY A 409 5.49 39.46 15.17
N LEU A 410 6.81 39.50 15.40
CA LEU A 410 7.71 38.38 15.12
C LEU A 410 7.45 37.16 16.04
N ASP A 411 7.03 37.39 17.29
CA ASP A 411 6.69 36.32 18.24
C ASP A 411 5.53 35.42 17.79
N ALA A 412 4.69 35.90 16.87
CA ALA A 412 3.58 35.13 16.28
C ALA A 412 4.00 34.34 15.03
N MET A 413 5.27 34.38 14.63
CA MET A 413 5.81 33.71 13.44
C MET A 413 6.44 32.36 13.82
N ASN A 414 6.37 31.40 12.88
CA ASN A 414 6.92 30.07 13.07
C ASN A 414 8.28 29.92 12.35
N ARG A 415 8.35 30.44 11.11
CA ARG A 415 9.52 30.29 10.25
C ARG A 415 9.96 31.63 9.67
N ILE A 416 11.27 31.77 9.50
CA ILE A 416 11.92 32.94 8.91
C ILE A 416 12.74 32.51 7.70
N PHE A 417 12.56 33.19 6.58
CA PHE A 417 13.26 32.99 5.32
C PHE A 417 14.16 34.20 5.04
N PRO A 418 15.49 34.07 5.23
CA PRO A 418 16.43 35.13 4.96
C PRO A 418 16.65 35.34 3.45
N LEU A 419 16.84 36.60 3.05
CA LEU A 419 17.17 37.01 1.69
C LEU A 419 18.61 37.55 1.66
N TRP A 420 19.53 36.75 1.11
CA TRP A 420 20.97 36.97 1.19
C TRP A 420 21.55 37.61 -0.08
N ASP A 421 22.31 38.70 0.09
CA ASP A 421 23.19 39.24 -0.95
C ASP A 421 24.66 39.11 -0.54
N GLY A 422 25.34 38.13 -1.14
CA GLY A 422 26.64 37.69 -0.62
C GLY A 422 26.52 37.35 0.87
N ASP A 423 27.42 37.91 1.67
CA ASP A 423 27.47 37.70 3.14
C ASP A 423 26.56 38.66 3.92
N ARG A 424 25.73 39.46 3.23
CA ARG A 424 24.85 40.45 3.85
C ARG A 424 23.41 39.98 3.83
N LEU A 425 22.73 40.08 4.96
CA LEU A 425 21.28 39.91 5.01
C LEU A 425 20.61 41.16 4.47
N THR A 426 19.96 41.07 3.31
CA THR A 426 19.27 42.22 2.70
C THR A 426 17.86 42.39 3.19
N ALA A 427 17.17 41.29 3.48
CA ALA A 427 15.83 41.27 4.01
C ALA A 427 15.54 39.88 4.58
N PHE A 428 14.45 39.73 5.33
CA PHE A 428 13.88 38.43 5.65
C PHE A 428 12.36 38.49 5.67
N VAL A 429 11.74 37.38 5.29
CA VAL A 429 10.29 37.17 5.38
C VAL A 429 10.04 36.22 6.54
N ALA A 430 9.20 36.60 7.49
CA ALA A 430 8.72 35.67 8.52
C ALA A 430 7.25 35.33 8.27
N VAL A 431 6.91 34.05 8.42
CA VAL A 431 5.56 33.52 8.20
C VAL A 431 5.08 32.74 9.42
N SER A 432 3.78 32.84 9.71
CA SER A 432 3.12 32.02 10.73
C SER A 432 2.94 30.57 10.25
N ALA A 433 2.48 29.70 11.15
CA ALA A 433 2.08 28.35 10.76
C ALA A 433 0.97 28.39 9.67
N PRO A 434 0.99 27.46 8.70
CA PRO A 434 -0.07 27.35 7.71
C PRO A 434 -1.41 27.00 8.38
N LEU A 435 -2.52 27.35 7.73
CA LEU A 435 -3.84 26.88 8.17
C LEU A 435 -3.91 25.35 8.10
N ALA A 436 -4.63 24.73 9.03
CA ALA A 436 -4.73 23.28 9.10
C ALA A 436 -5.31 22.70 7.80
N GLY A 437 -4.56 21.80 7.16
CA GLY A 437 -4.96 21.14 5.92
C GLY A 437 -4.70 21.93 4.63
N THR A 438 -4.11 23.13 4.69
CA THR A 438 -3.82 23.96 3.50
C THR A 438 -2.35 24.04 3.13
N ALA A 439 -1.47 23.29 3.82
CA ALA A 439 -0.04 23.28 3.52
C ALA A 439 0.22 22.67 2.13
N THR A 440 0.33 23.52 1.11
CA THR A 440 0.55 23.13 -0.28
C THR A 440 2.04 23.01 -0.61
N MET A 441 2.87 23.87 0.00
CA MET A 441 4.32 23.93 -0.24
C MET A 441 5.11 23.32 0.92
N ASP A 442 6.14 22.55 0.59
CA ASP A 442 7.13 22.05 1.54
C ASP A 442 8.22 23.09 1.82
N LEU A 443 8.88 22.97 2.97
CA LEU A 443 9.92 23.90 3.43
C LEU A 443 11.03 24.14 2.38
N PRO A 444 11.60 23.10 1.72
CA PRO A 444 12.65 23.30 0.71
C PRO A 444 12.20 24.18 -0.47
N THR A 445 10.93 24.09 -0.86
CA THR A 445 10.37 24.88 -1.96
C THR A 445 10.30 26.37 -1.59
N LEU A 446 9.93 26.69 -0.35
CA LEU A 446 9.96 28.08 0.14
C LEU A 446 11.39 28.61 0.29
N GLU A 447 12.38 27.76 0.58
CA GLU A 447 13.79 28.14 0.58
C GLU A 447 14.31 28.46 -0.84
N ILE A 448 13.88 27.68 -1.84
CA ILE A 448 14.18 27.97 -3.26
C ILE A 448 13.56 29.31 -3.68
N LEU A 449 12.32 29.57 -3.24
CA LEU A 449 11.67 30.86 -3.45
C LEU A 449 12.47 32.01 -2.83
N ALA A 450 12.98 31.84 -1.60
CA ALA A 450 13.79 32.85 -0.90
C ALA A 450 15.10 33.14 -1.66
N ARG A 451 15.76 32.09 -2.18
CA ARG A 451 16.95 32.25 -3.02
C ARG A 451 16.64 32.99 -4.32
N THR A 452 15.50 32.69 -4.93
CA THR A 452 15.06 33.35 -6.18
C THR A 452 14.75 34.84 -5.93
N ALA A 453 14.02 35.14 -4.86
CA ALA A 453 13.76 36.51 -4.40
C ALA A 453 15.06 37.27 -4.10
N SER A 454 16.04 36.61 -3.46
CA SER A 454 17.36 37.20 -3.20
C SER A 454 18.08 37.61 -4.48
N VAL A 455 18.00 36.80 -5.54
CA VAL A 455 18.60 37.11 -6.85
C VAL A 455 17.88 38.29 -7.51
N ALA A 456 16.56 38.36 -7.43
CA ALA A 456 15.79 39.49 -7.96
C ALA A 456 16.14 40.81 -7.25
N LEU A 457 16.26 40.78 -5.91
CA LEU A 457 16.59 41.95 -5.09
C LEU A 457 17.97 42.57 -5.38
N ARG A 458 18.90 41.79 -5.96
CA ARG A 458 20.21 42.28 -6.43
C ARG A 458 20.12 43.10 -7.70
N LYS A 459 19.14 42.82 -8.55
CA LYS A 459 18.97 43.49 -9.85
C LYS A 459 18.10 44.75 -9.74
N SER A 460 17.20 44.81 -8.76
CA SER A 460 16.33 45.95 -8.52
C SER A 460 17.06 47.08 -7.80
N GLU A 461 16.87 48.31 -8.25
CA GLU A 461 17.33 49.51 -7.56
C GLU A 461 16.19 50.08 -6.70
N TRP A 462 16.55 50.83 -5.66
CA TRP A 462 15.56 51.63 -4.94
C TRP A 462 15.11 52.77 -5.85
N ASP A 463 13.81 52.94 -6.04
CA ASP A 463 13.31 54.09 -6.78
C ASP A 463 13.78 55.37 -6.09
N SER A 464 14.39 56.26 -6.89
CA SER A 464 14.83 57.55 -6.40
C SER A 464 13.61 58.40 -6.02
N GLY A 465 13.29 58.39 -4.73
CA GLY A 465 12.30 59.26 -4.10
C GLY A 465 11.16 58.53 -3.39
N HIS A 466 11.38 58.22 -2.10
CA HIS A 466 10.38 57.83 -1.08
C HIS A 466 9.85 56.38 -1.20
N LEU A 467 10.01 55.53 -0.18
CA LEU A 467 9.31 55.56 1.11
C LEU A 467 10.22 55.21 2.31
N ALA A 468 10.50 56.19 3.15
CA ALA A 468 10.65 55.97 4.58
C ALA A 468 10.09 57.19 5.30
N ALA A 469 9.26 56.92 6.29
CA ALA A 469 8.76 57.89 7.24
C ALA A 469 9.90 58.77 7.75
N GLY A 470 9.78 60.09 7.54
CA GLY A 470 10.59 61.10 8.21
C GLY A 470 12.07 61.12 7.82
N LYS A 471 12.55 62.29 7.39
CA LYS A 471 13.97 62.66 7.45
C LYS A 471 14.43 62.81 8.91
N TYR A 472 14.27 61.78 9.72
CA TYR A 472 14.66 61.79 11.12
C TYR A 472 15.45 60.51 11.40
N LEU A 473 16.77 60.60 11.21
CA LEU A 473 17.66 59.79 12.01
C LEU A 473 17.43 60.25 13.45
N ASN A 474 16.76 59.42 14.26
CA ASN A 474 16.55 59.75 15.66
C ASN A 474 17.89 59.57 16.40
N LEU A 475 18.73 60.60 16.30
CA LEU A 475 20.05 60.65 16.94
C LEU A 475 19.95 60.43 18.45
N ALA A 476 18.81 60.78 19.08
CA ALA A 476 18.58 60.51 20.49
C ALA A 476 18.40 59.00 20.74
N ALA A 477 17.59 58.31 19.93
CA ALA A 477 17.44 56.85 20.05
C ALA A 477 18.75 56.10 19.74
N LEU A 478 19.54 56.56 18.77
CA LEU A 478 20.87 56.01 18.47
C LEU A 478 21.84 56.23 19.64
N ALA A 479 21.86 57.46 20.19
CA ALA A 479 22.68 57.80 21.34
C ALA A 479 22.30 56.99 22.59
N ASP A 480 21.01 56.80 22.85
CA ASP A 480 20.52 55.99 23.97
C ASP A 480 20.84 54.50 23.78
N TRP A 481 20.78 54.00 22.54
CA TRP A 481 21.19 52.63 22.22
C TRP A 481 22.69 52.40 22.42
N GLU A 482 23.56 53.25 21.85
CA GLU A 482 25.00 53.18 22.07
C GLU A 482 25.35 53.36 23.55
N THR A 483 24.61 54.21 24.25
CA THR A 483 24.74 54.37 25.70
C THR A 483 24.45 53.06 26.43
N THR A 484 23.36 52.39 26.09
CA THR A 484 22.98 51.12 26.72
C THR A 484 24.01 50.02 26.42
N ARG A 485 24.46 49.91 25.17
CA ARG A 485 25.47 48.94 24.74
C ARG A 485 26.78 49.09 25.52
N ALA A 486 27.31 50.30 25.61
CA ALA A 486 28.56 50.56 26.34
C ALA A 486 28.44 50.22 27.84
N ARG A 487 27.26 50.41 28.44
CA ARG A 487 27.01 50.04 29.84
C ARG A 487 26.94 48.53 30.02
N ASP A 488 26.31 47.83 29.09
CA ASP A 488 26.22 46.37 29.14
C ASP A 488 27.57 45.69 28.88
N GLU A 489 28.44 46.28 28.03
CA GLU A 489 29.84 45.83 27.89
C GLU A 489 30.60 45.94 29.22
N ILE A 490 30.53 47.09 29.91
CA ILE A 490 31.19 47.27 31.21
C ILE A 490 30.66 46.26 32.24
N ARG A 491 29.36 45.99 32.25
CA ARG A 491 28.76 44.96 33.13
C ARG A 491 29.23 43.56 32.79
N ALA A 492 29.35 43.22 31.51
CA ALA A 492 29.85 41.92 31.06
C ALA A 492 31.31 41.70 31.46
N GLU A 493 32.10 42.77 31.51
CA GLU A 493 33.49 42.78 32.00
C GLU A 493 33.58 42.79 33.55
N GLY A 494 32.44 42.87 34.25
CA GLY A 494 32.34 42.83 35.71
C GLY A 494 32.44 44.20 36.41
N GLY A 495 32.42 45.30 35.64
CA GLY A 495 32.50 46.67 36.13
C GLY A 495 31.14 47.30 36.42
N VAL A 496 31.15 48.45 37.11
CA VAL A 496 29.96 49.27 37.39
C VAL A 496 29.93 50.45 36.42
N PRO A 497 28.98 50.52 35.47
CA PRO A 497 28.93 51.60 34.50
C PRO A 497 28.42 52.91 35.13
N VAL A 498 29.05 54.01 34.74
CA VAL A 498 28.73 55.37 35.17
C VAL A 498 28.49 56.26 33.96
N VAL A 499 27.43 57.08 34.04
CA VAL A 499 27.13 58.07 33.00
C VAL A 499 27.53 59.45 33.51
N LEU A 500 28.44 60.10 32.80
CA LEU A 500 28.93 61.45 33.07
C LEU A 500 28.30 62.39 32.06
N ASN A 501 27.39 63.26 32.52
CA ASN A 501 26.72 64.25 31.68
C ASN A 501 27.39 65.61 31.89
N GLY A 502 28.02 66.13 30.85
CA GLY A 502 28.67 67.44 30.79
C GLY A 502 27.90 68.45 29.93
N PRO A 503 28.24 69.74 30.04
CA PRO A 503 27.56 70.79 29.29
C PRO A 503 27.71 70.62 27.77
N ALA A 504 26.71 71.12 27.05
CA ALA A 504 26.65 71.14 25.58
C ALA A 504 27.97 71.58 24.94
N GLY A 505 28.47 70.79 23.99
CA GLY A 505 29.59 71.19 23.13
C GLY A 505 30.95 71.35 23.81
N ILE A 506 31.11 70.90 25.06
CA ILE A 506 32.42 70.92 25.73
C ILE A 506 33.39 69.96 25.02
N ASN A 507 34.61 70.43 24.74
CA ASN A 507 35.66 69.59 24.18
C ASN A 507 36.21 68.67 25.28
N VAL A 508 35.99 67.37 25.10
CA VAL A 508 36.54 66.34 25.98
C VAL A 508 38.04 66.23 25.72
N SER A 509 38.85 66.31 26.77
CA SER A 509 40.30 66.20 26.69
C SER A 509 40.72 64.77 26.31
N SER A 510 41.93 64.60 25.75
CA SER A 510 42.43 63.26 25.41
C SER A 510 42.60 62.34 26.62
N GLU A 511 42.70 62.90 27.82
CA GLU A 511 42.75 62.16 29.08
C GLU A 511 41.35 61.69 29.50
N GLN A 512 40.34 62.55 29.37
CA GLN A 512 38.93 62.20 29.57
C GLN A 512 38.45 61.15 28.56
N GLU A 513 38.83 61.26 27.28
CA GLU A 513 38.46 60.27 26.25
C GLU A 513 39.06 58.89 26.51
N ARG A 514 40.29 58.81 27.07
CA ARG A 514 40.94 57.52 27.38
C ARG A 514 40.25 56.75 28.49
N LEU A 515 39.60 57.45 29.41
CA LEU A 515 38.89 56.85 30.54
C LEU A 515 37.45 56.48 30.17
N CYS A 516 36.94 56.93 29.02
CA CYS A 516 35.59 56.66 28.58
C CYS A 516 35.55 55.54 27.55
N ARG A 517 34.62 54.60 27.72
CA ARG A 517 34.32 53.58 26.72
C ARG A 517 33.54 54.17 25.54
N LEU A 518 32.74 55.20 25.80
CA LEU A 518 31.98 55.93 24.80
C LEU A 518 31.91 57.41 25.17
N VAL A 519 32.07 58.27 24.16
CA VAL A 519 31.85 59.71 24.27
C VAL A 519 30.87 60.14 23.18
N ILE A 520 29.69 60.61 23.60
CA ILE A 520 28.66 61.15 22.71
C ILE A 520 28.67 62.66 22.87
N ARG A 521 29.02 63.37 21.80
CA ARG A 521 28.97 64.83 21.75
C ARG A 521 27.69 65.24 21.04
N SER A 522 26.84 66.02 21.72
CA SER A 522 25.67 66.63 21.10
C SER A 522 25.63 68.13 21.37
N GLU A 523 24.83 68.86 20.60
CA GLU A 523 24.61 70.30 20.78
C GLU A 523 23.90 70.64 22.10
N CYS A 524 23.34 69.66 22.80
CA CYS A 524 22.59 69.86 24.05
C CYS A 524 23.34 69.36 25.29
N VAL A 525 24.06 68.23 25.18
CA VAL A 525 24.78 67.57 26.28
C VAL A 525 25.95 66.77 25.71
N THR A 526 27.09 66.78 26.40
CA THR A 526 28.16 65.81 26.15
C THR A 526 28.03 64.66 27.15
N ARG A 527 27.78 63.44 26.69
CA ARG A 527 27.62 62.25 27.53
C ARG A 527 28.83 61.34 27.40
N CYS A 528 29.45 61.02 28.52
CA CYS A 528 30.60 60.12 28.61
C CYS A 528 30.24 58.90 29.44
N ILE A 529 30.64 57.71 29.01
CA ILE A 529 30.36 56.46 29.73
C ILE A 529 31.68 55.85 30.13
N SER A 530 31.85 55.63 31.42
CA SER A 530 33.06 55.10 32.02
C SER A 530 32.71 54.06 33.08
N GLU A 531 33.72 53.38 33.60
CA GLU A 531 33.60 52.46 34.72
C GLU A 531 33.88 53.20 36.04
N TYR A 532 33.07 52.98 37.07
CA TYR A 532 33.21 53.65 38.37
C TYR A 532 34.59 53.45 39.03
N ALA A 533 35.26 52.34 38.73
CA ALA A 533 36.58 52.01 39.25
C ALA A 533 37.73 52.79 38.58
N ALA A 534 37.44 53.61 37.56
CA ALA A 534 38.45 54.45 36.93
C ALA A 534 38.99 55.49 37.94
N PRO A 535 40.32 55.69 38.01
CA PRO A 535 40.92 56.59 38.99
C PRO A 535 40.51 58.05 38.74
N ASP A 536 40.27 58.77 39.84
CA ASP A 536 40.12 60.23 39.90
C ASP A 536 39.03 60.82 38.97
N LEU A 537 37.94 60.06 38.73
CA LEU A 537 36.82 60.50 37.87
C LEU A 537 36.23 61.86 38.28
N GLU A 538 36.13 62.17 39.59
CA GLU A 538 35.61 63.45 40.09
C GLU A 538 36.61 64.61 39.92
N GLU A 539 37.92 64.32 39.85
CA GLU A 539 38.95 65.33 39.56
C GLU A 539 39.05 65.60 38.04
N ILE A 540 38.87 64.55 37.23
CA ILE A 540 38.97 64.61 35.77
C ILE A 540 37.68 65.11 35.11
N PHE A 541 36.51 64.88 35.73
CA PHE A 541 35.21 65.42 35.33
C PHE A 541 34.62 66.30 36.45
N PRO A 542 35.17 67.50 36.68
CA PRO A 542 34.84 68.30 37.86
C PRO A 542 33.41 68.86 37.82
N PRO A 543 32.65 68.77 38.93
CA PRO A 543 31.31 69.35 39.04
C PRO A 543 31.30 70.87 38.83
N ALA A 544 32.41 71.55 39.14
CA ALA A 544 32.59 72.98 38.93
C ALA A 544 32.53 73.39 37.45
N GLU A 545 32.83 72.47 36.53
CA GLU A 545 32.72 72.67 35.08
C GLU A 545 31.36 72.22 34.53
N GLY A 546 30.41 71.86 35.40
CA GLY A 546 29.05 71.47 35.01
C GLY A 546 28.87 69.99 34.70
N TRP A 547 29.85 69.14 35.04
CA TRP A 547 29.72 67.69 34.94
C TRP A 547 28.85 67.13 36.07
N THR A 548 27.97 66.20 35.71
CA THR A 548 27.12 65.47 36.64
C THR A 548 27.33 63.99 36.45
N MET A 549 27.50 63.28 37.56
CA MET A 549 27.73 61.85 37.57
C MET A 549 26.45 61.14 37.99
N GLU A 550 25.91 60.32 37.09
CA GLU A 550 24.80 59.43 37.36
C GLU A 550 25.35 58.02 37.54
N THR A 551 25.46 57.62 38.81
CA THR A 551 25.60 56.23 39.18
C THR A 551 24.23 55.61 39.25
N GLU A 552 24.04 54.47 38.60
CA GLU A 552 22.82 53.70 38.80
C GLU A 552 22.87 53.16 40.24
N LYS A 553 22.10 53.77 41.14
CA LYS A 553 21.81 53.12 42.42
C LYS A 553 21.11 51.80 42.09
N GLU A 554 21.66 50.69 42.55
CA GLU A 554 20.99 49.39 42.55
C GLU A 554 19.62 49.53 43.24
N GLY A 555 18.59 49.73 42.42
CA GLY A 555 17.21 49.62 42.83
C GLY A 555 16.87 48.14 42.89
N ILE A 556 17.06 47.56 44.07
CA ILE A 556 16.24 46.42 44.48
C ILE A 556 14.81 46.96 44.65
N SER A 557 13.96 46.69 43.66
CA SER A 557 12.52 46.52 43.85
C SER A 557 11.94 45.68 42.72
#